data_AF-A0A3M7KU79-F1
#
_entry.id   AF-A0A3M7KU79-F1
#
_cell.length_a   1.000
_cell.length_b   1.000
_cell.length_c   1.000
_cell.angle_alpha   90.00
_cell.angle_beta   90.00
_cell.angle_gamma   90.00
#
_symmetry.space_group_name_H-M   'P 1'
#
loop_
_entity.id
_entity.type
_entity.pdbx_description
1 polymer ?
#
loop_
_entity_poly.entity_id
_entity_poly.type
_entity_poly.pdbx_seq_one_letter_code
_entity_poly.pdbx_strand_id
1 'polypeptide(L)'
;MPAPSTSPGALLSSWVVLRGGSVHSALHVRTSPTAGLGLGVSSAVSPGTILVRLPLAAQLGAGGAADSDLQTLLDRVPAELWGARLGLHALRERAVGEGAGAFWPYIAALPSAFPGVPLFFPGEAVEALQYPPIVQQINKRSRWLVSFAREHLAAPRPAFAHASIDMGGLAWAWAAASSRAFRAQRGAAPVLLPLIDLANHTFDGPTAKVEGSADATCLVAARQLRAGEEVSLNYGPLSNDDLFLDYGFIVPGNPHDDVQLQFDLSLIEAARALVGLAALEGLAPAARAALEALGLAGAPGLSAAVAVRRARAGVQGPCDARLLAGLRAVSAQPAELEGLTLRALGDWASPLSLVSEAKALRTLTGLCAISLSHFPTTAEEDAEVLRKGGMSGPMALAVQFRLEKKRILDAGIKACAARIRELQG
;
A
#
# COMPACT_ATOMS: atom_id res chain seq x y z
N MET A 1 -24.39 -9.50 -41.12
CA MET A 1 -23.13 -9.00 -40.51
C MET A 1 -23.30 -9.05 -39.01
N PRO A 2 -22.42 -9.72 -38.25
CA PRO A 2 -22.46 -9.58 -36.80
C PRO A 2 -22.14 -8.10 -36.48
N ALA A 3 -22.90 -7.51 -35.54
CA ALA A 3 -22.61 -6.17 -35.05
C ALA A 3 -21.15 -6.12 -34.57
N PRO A 4 -20.40 -5.02 -34.82
CA PRO A 4 -19.06 -4.89 -34.29
C PRO A 4 -19.16 -5.03 -32.76
N SER A 5 -18.51 -6.06 -32.20
CA SER A 5 -18.44 -6.26 -30.76
C SER A 5 -17.71 -5.06 -30.15
N THR A 6 -18.47 -4.11 -29.61
CA THR A 6 -17.93 -2.93 -28.94
C THR A 6 -17.09 -3.39 -27.76
N SER A 7 -15.80 -3.03 -27.71
CA SER A 7 -14.94 -3.44 -26.61
C SER A 7 -15.47 -2.86 -25.28
N PRO A 8 -15.28 -3.55 -24.13
CA PRO A 8 -15.72 -3.05 -22.82
C PRO A 8 -15.23 -1.62 -22.52
N GLY A 9 -14.02 -1.27 -22.97
CA GLY A 9 -13.48 0.07 -22.83
C GLY A 9 -14.18 1.15 -23.67
N ALA A 10 -14.66 0.80 -24.87
CA ALA A 10 -15.43 1.72 -25.70
C ALA A 10 -16.84 1.96 -25.12
N LEU A 11 -17.45 0.93 -24.51
CA LEU A 11 -18.71 1.08 -23.77
C LEU A 11 -18.54 2.02 -22.57
N LEU A 12 -17.48 1.84 -21.77
CA LEU A 12 -17.23 2.68 -20.61
C LEU A 12 -16.94 4.14 -21.00
N SER A 13 -16.19 4.36 -22.08
CA SER A 13 -15.92 5.71 -22.60
C SER A 13 -17.21 6.41 -23.05
N SER A 14 -18.08 5.68 -23.76
CA SER A 14 -19.38 6.20 -24.18
C SER A 14 -20.29 6.50 -22.98
N TRP A 15 -20.26 5.66 -21.95
CA TRP A 15 -20.98 5.88 -20.71
C TRP A 15 -20.53 7.15 -19.99
N VAL A 16 -19.22 7.44 -19.91
CA VAL A 16 -18.71 8.69 -19.33
C VAL A 16 -19.30 9.91 -20.06
N VAL A 17 -19.34 9.88 -21.40
CA VAL A 17 -19.94 10.96 -22.21
C VAL A 17 -21.44 11.10 -21.95
N LEU A 18 -22.18 9.99 -21.90
CA LEU A 18 -23.62 9.99 -21.58
C LEU A 18 -23.93 10.55 -20.19
N ARG A 19 -22.99 10.45 -19.25
CA ARG A 19 -23.09 11.00 -17.89
C ARG A 19 -22.62 12.46 -17.78
N GLY A 20 -22.42 13.15 -18.91
CA GLY A 20 -22.01 14.56 -18.97
C GLY A 20 -20.51 14.80 -18.84
N GLY A 21 -19.71 13.74 -18.93
CA GLY A 21 -18.26 13.81 -18.98
C GLY A 21 -17.71 13.98 -20.39
N SER A 22 -16.39 13.95 -20.52
CA SER A 22 -15.70 13.90 -21.82
C SER A 22 -14.52 12.95 -21.79
N VAL A 23 -14.24 12.34 -22.93
CA VAL A 23 -13.10 11.44 -23.14
C VAL A 23 -12.35 11.90 -24.39
N HIS A 24 -11.05 12.12 -24.25
CA HIS A 24 -10.21 12.55 -25.37
C HIS A 24 -10.13 11.46 -26.44
N SER A 25 -10.22 11.84 -27.72
CA SER A 25 -10.30 10.90 -28.85
C SER A 25 -9.06 9.98 -28.99
N ALA A 26 -7.90 10.43 -28.50
CA ALA A 26 -6.70 9.60 -28.46
C ALA A 26 -6.74 8.51 -27.37
N LEU A 27 -7.52 8.70 -26.29
CA LEU A 27 -7.53 7.79 -25.17
C LEU A 27 -8.27 6.50 -25.53
N HIS A 28 -7.69 5.36 -25.18
CA HIS A 28 -8.34 4.06 -25.31
C HIS A 28 -7.96 3.16 -24.12
N VAL A 29 -8.84 2.21 -23.82
CA VAL A 29 -8.52 1.12 -22.89
C VAL A 29 -7.66 0.11 -23.61
N ARG A 30 -6.57 -0.31 -22.96
CA ARG A 30 -5.63 -1.33 -23.44
C ARG A 30 -5.58 -2.49 -22.47
N THR A 31 -5.08 -3.63 -22.94
CA THR A 31 -4.71 -4.76 -22.10
C THR A 31 -3.18 -4.87 -22.05
N SER A 32 -2.68 -5.13 -20.86
CA SER A 32 -1.28 -5.44 -20.55
C SER A 32 -1.21 -6.86 -20.01
N PRO A 33 -0.29 -7.70 -20.53
CA PRO A 33 -0.07 -9.04 -19.98
C PRO A 33 0.32 -9.03 -18.50
N THR A 34 0.94 -7.95 -18.01
CA THR A 34 1.47 -7.85 -16.65
C THR A 34 0.56 -7.06 -15.71
N ALA A 35 -0.13 -6.04 -16.22
CA ALA A 35 -0.95 -5.12 -15.40
C ALA A 35 -2.46 -5.31 -15.58
N GLY A 36 -2.90 -6.19 -16.51
CA GLY A 36 -4.32 -6.35 -16.83
C GLY A 36 -4.84 -5.16 -17.65
N LEU A 37 -6.01 -4.62 -17.32
CA LEU A 37 -6.54 -3.46 -18.04
C LEU A 37 -5.75 -2.19 -17.69
N GLY A 38 -5.53 -1.36 -18.70
CA GLY A 38 -4.82 -0.09 -18.60
C GLY A 38 -5.39 0.96 -19.54
N LEU A 39 -4.79 2.15 -19.53
CA LEU A 39 -5.11 3.22 -20.47
C LEU A 39 -3.92 3.50 -21.40
N GLY A 40 -4.20 3.94 -22.62
CA GLY A 40 -3.17 4.35 -23.57
C GLY A 40 -3.65 5.44 -24.51
N VAL A 41 -2.72 6.06 -25.24
CA VAL A 41 -3.04 7.05 -26.27
C VAL A 41 -2.74 6.51 -27.66
N SER A 42 -3.62 6.72 -28.64
CA SER A 42 -3.44 6.29 -30.04
C SER A 42 -2.68 7.30 -30.89
N SER A 43 -2.53 8.53 -30.40
CA SER A 43 -1.81 9.63 -31.05
C SER A 43 -1.07 10.46 -30.01
N ALA A 44 -0.20 11.38 -30.46
CA ALA A 44 0.55 12.24 -29.56
C ALA A 44 -0.40 13.18 -28.78
N VAL A 45 -0.14 13.36 -27.47
CA VAL A 45 -0.94 14.21 -26.58
C VAL A 45 -0.05 15.21 -25.86
N SER A 46 -0.39 16.50 -25.97
CA SER A 46 0.36 17.59 -25.33
C SER A 46 0.18 17.61 -23.81
N PRO A 47 1.17 18.11 -23.04
CA PRO A 47 1.02 18.35 -21.61
C PRO A 47 -0.21 19.23 -21.30
N GLY A 48 -0.91 18.95 -20.21
CA GLY A 48 -2.09 19.71 -19.78
C GLY A 48 -3.40 19.32 -20.50
N THR A 49 -3.34 18.42 -21.49
CA THR A 49 -4.55 17.92 -22.16
C THR A 49 -5.39 17.11 -21.19
N ILE A 50 -6.68 17.42 -21.11
CA ILE A 50 -7.66 16.64 -20.34
C ILE A 50 -7.99 15.37 -21.15
N LEU A 51 -7.56 14.23 -20.63
CA LEU A 51 -7.81 12.90 -21.20
C LEU A 51 -9.20 12.39 -20.84
N VAL A 52 -9.63 12.62 -19.61
CA VAL A 52 -10.97 12.30 -19.12
C VAL A 52 -11.44 13.45 -18.23
N ARG A 53 -12.67 13.91 -18.42
CA ARG A 53 -13.41 14.74 -17.47
C ARG A 53 -14.59 13.94 -16.93
N LEU A 54 -14.57 13.64 -15.63
CA LEU A 54 -15.57 12.82 -14.97
C LEU A 54 -16.38 13.66 -13.96
N PRO A 55 -17.65 14.00 -14.27
CA PRO A 55 -18.51 14.77 -13.37
C PRO A 55 -18.69 14.10 -12.01
N LEU A 56 -18.91 14.87 -10.93
CA LEU A 56 -19.12 14.31 -9.59
C LEU A 56 -20.27 13.29 -9.54
N ALA A 57 -21.35 13.52 -10.28
CA ALA A 57 -22.50 12.62 -10.36
C ALA A 57 -22.20 11.27 -11.06
N ALA A 58 -21.06 11.16 -11.74
CA ALA A 58 -20.58 9.94 -12.38
C ALA A 58 -19.52 9.20 -11.54
N GLN A 59 -19.26 9.67 -10.32
CA GLN A 59 -18.35 9.03 -9.35
C GLN A 59 -19.17 8.19 -8.38
N LEU A 60 -18.61 7.05 -7.94
CA LEU A 60 -19.29 6.17 -7.01
C LEU A 60 -18.61 6.26 -5.64
N GLY A 61 -19.26 6.88 -4.66
CA GLY A 61 -18.77 7.06 -3.30
C GLY A 61 -19.66 6.39 -2.26
N ALA A 62 -19.16 6.15 -1.05
CA ALA A 62 -19.93 5.49 0.03
C ALA A 62 -20.88 6.44 0.81
N GLY A 63 -21.02 7.70 0.39
CA GLY A 63 -21.85 8.70 1.05
C GLY A 63 -23.11 9.01 0.25
N GLY A 64 -24.23 9.25 0.94
CA GLY A 64 -25.48 9.65 0.29
C GLY A 64 -26.23 8.52 -0.39
N ALA A 65 -26.09 7.27 0.10
CA ALA A 65 -26.93 6.17 -0.37
C ALA A 65 -28.41 6.54 -0.12
N ALA A 66 -29.21 6.61 -1.19
CA ALA A 66 -30.65 6.83 -1.08
C ALA A 66 -31.38 5.63 -0.45
N ASP A 67 -30.69 4.49 -0.36
CA ASP A 67 -31.20 3.24 0.19
C ASP A 67 -30.90 3.12 1.69
N SER A 68 -31.96 3.11 2.51
CA SER A 68 -31.86 3.05 3.97
C SER A 68 -31.32 1.71 4.50
N ASP A 69 -31.54 0.60 3.78
CA ASP A 69 -31.01 -0.70 4.18
C ASP A 69 -29.50 -0.77 3.91
N LEU A 70 -29.05 -0.25 2.76
CA LEU A 70 -27.62 -0.08 2.49
C LEU A 70 -26.97 0.82 3.55
N GLN A 71 -27.56 1.98 3.87
CA GLN A 71 -27.02 2.89 4.88
C GLN A 71 -26.83 2.20 6.24
N THR A 72 -27.80 1.37 6.65
CA THR A 72 -27.70 0.57 7.89
C THR A 72 -26.51 -0.39 7.89
N LEU A 73 -26.16 -0.97 6.74
CA LEU A 73 -24.95 -1.80 6.61
C LEU A 73 -23.68 -0.95 6.68
N LEU A 74 -23.65 0.19 5.98
CA LEU A 74 -22.49 1.09 5.95
C LEU A 74 -22.13 1.63 7.34
N ASP A 75 -23.12 1.88 8.20
CA ASP A 75 -22.92 2.38 9.56
C ASP A 75 -22.39 1.32 10.53
N ARG A 76 -22.49 0.03 10.18
CA ARG A 76 -21.90 -1.09 10.93
C ARG A 76 -20.44 -1.35 10.55
N VAL A 77 -19.97 -0.82 9.44
CA VAL A 77 -18.57 -0.98 9.01
C VAL A 77 -17.70 0.06 9.75
N PRO A 78 -16.68 -0.38 10.50
CA PRO A 78 -15.73 0.53 11.14
C PRO A 78 -15.10 1.49 10.13
N ALA A 79 -14.85 2.74 10.54
CA ALA A 79 -14.35 3.79 9.66
C ALA A 79 -12.99 3.44 9.02
N GLU A 80 -12.16 2.68 9.72
CA GLU A 80 -10.87 2.17 9.22
C GLU A 80 -11.02 1.15 8.09
N LEU A 81 -12.17 0.47 7.97
CA LEU A 81 -12.49 -0.48 6.91
C LEU A 81 -13.23 0.20 5.76
N TRP A 82 -12.78 1.40 5.38
CA TRP A 82 -13.39 2.21 4.33
C TRP A 82 -13.54 1.47 2.99
N GLY A 83 -12.62 0.55 2.68
CA GLY A 83 -12.66 -0.26 1.45
C GLY A 83 -13.88 -1.19 1.43
N ALA A 84 -14.19 -1.82 2.55
CA ALA A 84 -15.40 -2.63 2.68
C ALA A 84 -16.67 -1.77 2.61
N ARG A 85 -16.65 -0.57 3.22
CA ARG A 85 -17.78 0.37 3.19
C ARG A 85 -18.09 0.85 1.77
N LEU A 86 -17.08 1.26 1.00
CA LEU A 86 -17.25 1.61 -0.41
C LEU A 86 -17.61 0.39 -1.27
N GLY A 87 -17.02 -0.76 -0.95
CA GLY A 87 -17.33 -2.05 -1.56
C GLY A 87 -18.81 -2.42 -1.46
N LEU A 88 -19.45 -2.24 -0.29
CA LEU A 88 -20.89 -2.50 -0.14
C LEU A 88 -21.76 -1.69 -1.11
N HIS A 89 -21.40 -0.44 -1.38
CA HIS A 89 -22.12 0.36 -2.38
C HIS A 89 -21.88 -0.17 -3.80
N ALA A 90 -20.64 -0.50 -4.16
CA ALA A 90 -20.33 -1.14 -5.45
C ALA A 90 -21.06 -2.49 -5.61
N LEU A 91 -21.19 -3.25 -4.53
CA LEU A 91 -21.91 -4.52 -4.49
C LEU A 91 -23.41 -4.31 -4.68
N ARG A 92 -23.98 -3.23 -4.11
CA ARG A 92 -25.37 -2.84 -4.37
C ARG A 92 -25.57 -2.52 -5.84
N GLU A 93 -24.70 -1.70 -6.45
CA GLU A 93 -24.80 -1.38 -7.88
C GLU A 93 -24.69 -2.63 -8.76
N ARG A 94 -23.86 -3.60 -8.36
CA ARG A 94 -23.78 -4.92 -9.00
C ARG A 94 -25.08 -5.73 -8.84
N ALA A 95 -25.70 -5.68 -7.66
CA ALA A 95 -26.91 -6.43 -7.34
C ALA A 95 -28.17 -5.89 -8.01
N VAL A 96 -28.19 -4.62 -8.47
CA VAL A 96 -29.32 -4.06 -9.24
C VAL A 96 -29.54 -4.81 -10.57
N GLY A 97 -28.52 -5.48 -11.08
CA GLY A 97 -28.60 -6.35 -12.25
C GLY A 97 -28.22 -5.67 -13.56
N GLU A 98 -28.09 -6.50 -14.60
CA GLU A 98 -27.57 -6.09 -15.91
C GLU A 98 -28.43 -5.02 -16.58
N GLY A 99 -27.80 -3.88 -16.90
CA GLY A 99 -28.43 -2.76 -17.62
C GLY A 99 -29.41 -1.92 -16.80
N ALA A 100 -29.76 -2.31 -15.58
CA ALA A 100 -30.75 -1.62 -14.75
C ALA A 100 -30.15 -0.48 -13.90
N GLY A 101 -28.89 -0.64 -13.46
CA GLY A 101 -28.19 0.36 -12.64
C GLY A 101 -27.50 1.44 -13.47
N ALA A 102 -27.55 2.69 -13.00
CA ALA A 102 -26.88 3.81 -13.67
C ALA A 102 -25.35 3.62 -13.75
N PHE A 103 -24.76 2.87 -12.82
CA PHE A 103 -23.34 2.52 -12.79
C PHE A 103 -23.02 1.14 -13.41
N TRP A 104 -24.01 0.42 -13.94
CA TRP A 104 -23.81 -0.93 -14.46
C TRP A 104 -22.65 -1.03 -15.48
N PRO A 105 -22.51 -0.13 -16.48
CA PRO A 105 -21.40 -0.23 -17.44
C PRO A 105 -20.02 -0.13 -16.80
N TYR A 106 -19.89 0.61 -15.68
CA TYR A 106 -18.67 0.66 -14.89
C TYR A 106 -18.48 -0.63 -14.08
N ILE A 107 -19.51 -1.09 -13.37
CA ILE A 107 -19.44 -2.30 -12.56
C ILE A 107 -19.11 -3.53 -13.42
N ALA A 108 -19.69 -3.64 -14.61
CA ALA A 108 -19.42 -4.70 -15.57
C ALA A 108 -18.00 -4.64 -16.16
N ALA A 109 -17.35 -3.48 -16.14
CA ALA A 109 -15.97 -3.29 -16.59
C ALA A 109 -14.92 -3.61 -15.51
N LEU A 110 -15.33 -3.75 -14.23
CA LEU A 110 -14.43 -4.14 -13.15
C LEU A 110 -13.91 -5.57 -13.35
N PRO A 111 -12.69 -5.89 -12.84
CA PRO A 111 -12.17 -7.24 -12.88
C PRO A 111 -13.13 -8.24 -12.25
N SER A 112 -13.31 -9.40 -12.88
CA SER A 112 -14.14 -10.48 -12.33
C SER A 112 -13.51 -11.13 -11.08
N ALA A 113 -12.19 -11.05 -10.94
CA ALA A 113 -11.43 -11.56 -9.80
C ALA A 113 -10.20 -10.68 -9.53
N PHE A 114 -9.69 -10.77 -8.30
CA PHE A 114 -8.49 -10.08 -7.83
C PHE A 114 -7.46 -11.09 -7.30
N PRO A 115 -6.88 -11.93 -8.17
CA PRO A 115 -6.05 -13.05 -7.74
C PRO A 115 -4.74 -12.64 -7.05
N GLY A 116 -4.33 -11.38 -7.20
CA GLY A 116 -3.17 -10.83 -6.49
C GLY A 116 -3.48 -10.29 -5.09
N VAL A 117 -4.76 -10.08 -4.76
CA VAL A 117 -5.14 -9.55 -3.45
C VAL A 117 -5.10 -10.67 -2.40
N PRO A 118 -4.36 -10.51 -1.29
CA PRO A 118 -4.09 -11.58 -0.33
C PRO A 118 -5.33 -12.17 0.36
N LEU A 119 -6.44 -11.43 0.36
CA LEU A 119 -7.74 -11.92 0.87
C LEU A 119 -8.21 -13.20 0.15
N PHE A 120 -7.77 -13.41 -1.09
CA PHE A 120 -8.12 -14.58 -1.91
C PHE A 120 -7.00 -15.64 -1.96
N PHE A 121 -5.94 -15.47 -1.19
CA PHE A 121 -4.82 -16.41 -1.22
C PHE A 121 -5.19 -17.70 -0.48
N PRO A 122 -4.74 -18.86 -0.97
CA PRO A 122 -4.83 -20.08 -0.20
C PRO A 122 -3.86 -20.04 0.99
N GLY A 123 -4.11 -20.86 2.00
CA GLY A 123 -3.39 -20.83 3.28
C GLY A 123 -1.87 -20.95 3.12
N GLU A 124 -1.41 -21.83 2.25
CA GLU A 124 0.01 -22.05 1.96
C GLU A 124 0.70 -20.82 1.36
N ALA A 125 -0.02 -20.00 0.58
CA ALA A 125 0.53 -18.76 0.02
C ALA A 125 0.60 -17.66 1.08
N VAL A 126 -0.36 -17.62 2.02
CA VAL A 126 -0.31 -16.71 3.17
C VAL A 126 0.85 -17.09 4.11
N GLU A 127 1.04 -18.37 4.37
CA GLU A 127 2.17 -18.88 5.17
C GLU A 127 3.52 -18.55 4.50
N ALA A 128 3.59 -18.66 3.18
CA ALA A 128 4.80 -18.35 2.41
C ALA A 128 5.22 -16.88 2.49
N LEU A 129 4.36 -15.95 2.94
CA LEU A 129 4.73 -14.54 3.16
C LEU A 129 5.81 -14.40 4.24
N GLN A 130 5.84 -15.30 5.23
CA GLN A 130 6.86 -15.34 6.29
C GLN A 130 7.11 -13.98 6.97
N TYR A 131 6.09 -13.11 6.98
CA TYR A 131 6.17 -11.76 7.50
C TYR A 131 4.96 -11.49 8.40
N PRO A 132 5.12 -11.58 9.73
CA PRO A 132 3.99 -11.52 10.65
C PRO A 132 3.08 -10.29 10.52
N PRO A 133 3.57 -9.05 10.30
CA PRO A 133 2.71 -7.87 10.22
C PRO A 133 1.63 -7.99 9.12
N ILE A 134 2.01 -8.38 7.91
CA ILE A 134 1.05 -8.52 6.80
C ILE A 134 0.10 -9.70 7.01
N VAL A 135 0.60 -10.83 7.54
CA VAL A 135 -0.21 -12.02 7.83
C VAL A 135 -1.28 -11.71 8.89
N GLN A 136 -0.93 -10.94 9.92
CA GLN A 136 -1.89 -10.48 10.93
C GLN A 136 -2.99 -9.60 10.33
N GLN A 137 -2.64 -8.71 9.40
CA GLN A 137 -3.62 -7.86 8.71
C GLN A 137 -4.57 -8.67 7.83
N ILE A 138 -4.04 -9.64 7.07
CA ILE A 138 -4.84 -10.57 6.25
C ILE A 138 -5.82 -11.32 7.16
N ASN A 139 -5.33 -11.93 8.24
CA ASN A 139 -6.16 -12.67 9.18
C ASN A 139 -7.21 -11.80 9.88
N LYS A 140 -6.91 -10.52 10.16
CA LYS A 140 -7.88 -9.57 10.70
C LYS A 140 -8.99 -9.27 9.69
N ARG A 141 -8.64 -9.00 8.43
CA ARG A 141 -9.61 -8.74 7.34
C ARG A 141 -10.48 -9.96 7.07
N SER A 142 -9.89 -11.16 6.98
CA SER A 142 -10.64 -12.41 6.77
C SER A 142 -11.62 -12.70 7.91
N ARG A 143 -11.21 -12.54 9.17
CA ARG A 143 -12.11 -12.72 10.32
C ARG A 143 -13.27 -11.75 10.31
N TRP A 144 -13.00 -10.47 10.04
CA TRP A 144 -14.05 -9.46 9.94
C TRP A 144 -15.02 -9.79 8.80
N LEU A 145 -14.49 -10.16 7.63
CA LEU A 145 -15.31 -10.50 6.45
C LEU A 145 -16.28 -11.65 6.75
N VAL A 146 -15.78 -12.72 7.39
CA VAL A 146 -16.58 -13.89 7.77
C VAL A 146 -17.67 -13.50 8.78
N SER A 147 -17.31 -12.78 9.85
CA SER A 147 -18.27 -12.35 10.87
C SER A 147 -19.33 -11.41 10.27
N PHE A 148 -18.93 -10.39 9.52
CA PHE A 148 -19.86 -9.44 8.90
C PHE A 148 -20.80 -10.12 7.90
N ALA A 149 -20.29 -10.97 7.03
CA ALA A 149 -21.13 -11.69 6.07
C ALA A 149 -22.13 -12.62 6.77
N ARG A 150 -21.69 -13.35 7.79
CA ARG A 150 -22.56 -14.25 8.58
C ARG A 150 -23.64 -13.50 9.33
N GLU A 151 -23.30 -12.37 9.95
CA GLU A 151 -24.21 -11.63 10.82
C GLU A 151 -25.17 -10.71 10.04
N HIS A 152 -24.75 -10.22 8.87
CA HIS A 152 -25.47 -9.14 8.19
C HIS A 152 -25.88 -9.45 6.75
N LEU A 153 -25.28 -10.46 6.09
CA LEU A 153 -25.56 -10.81 4.69
C LEU A 153 -26.13 -12.23 4.52
N ALA A 154 -26.22 -13.04 5.59
CA ALA A 154 -26.73 -14.40 5.52
C ALA A 154 -28.23 -14.48 5.15
N ALA A 155 -29.02 -13.47 5.50
CA ALA A 155 -30.42 -13.35 5.12
C ALA A 155 -30.57 -12.42 3.90
N PRO A 156 -31.54 -12.68 2.99
CA PRO A 156 -31.85 -11.77 1.90
C PRO A 156 -32.13 -10.36 2.41
N ARG A 157 -31.60 -9.36 1.71
CA ARG A 157 -31.76 -7.95 2.06
C ARG A 157 -32.40 -7.17 0.92
N PRO A 158 -33.24 -6.17 1.20
CA PRO A 158 -33.80 -5.29 0.17
C PRO A 158 -32.76 -4.61 -0.71
N ALA A 159 -31.64 -4.16 -0.12
CA ALA A 159 -30.55 -3.51 -0.87
C ALA A 159 -29.92 -4.42 -1.95
N PHE A 160 -30.12 -5.74 -1.84
CA PHE A 160 -29.61 -6.75 -2.75
C PHE A 160 -30.72 -7.64 -3.32
N ALA A 161 -31.95 -7.14 -3.44
CA ALA A 161 -33.14 -7.95 -3.76
C ALA A 161 -33.04 -8.81 -5.03
N HIS A 162 -32.16 -8.47 -5.98
CA HIS A 162 -31.98 -9.19 -7.23
C HIS A 162 -30.70 -10.05 -7.28
N ALA A 163 -29.96 -10.19 -6.17
CA ALA A 163 -28.77 -11.03 -6.10
C ALA A 163 -28.60 -11.69 -4.72
N SER A 164 -28.22 -12.97 -4.71
CA SER A 164 -27.70 -13.59 -3.48
C SER A 164 -26.27 -13.08 -3.27
N ILE A 165 -26.03 -12.45 -2.12
CA ILE A 165 -24.71 -11.95 -1.74
C ILE A 165 -24.11 -12.87 -0.70
N ASP A 166 -22.99 -13.49 -1.06
CA ASP A 166 -22.20 -14.30 -0.16
C ASP A 166 -20.93 -13.54 0.28
N MET A 167 -20.13 -14.23 1.11
CA MET A 167 -18.82 -13.74 1.54
C MET A 167 -17.90 -13.43 0.36
N GLY A 168 -17.98 -14.21 -0.73
CA GLY A 168 -17.17 -14.01 -1.94
C GLY A 168 -17.54 -12.71 -2.66
N GLY A 169 -18.82 -12.38 -2.76
CA GLY A 169 -19.31 -11.11 -3.30
C GLY A 169 -18.82 -9.91 -2.50
N LEU A 170 -18.86 -9.98 -1.17
CA LEU A 170 -18.31 -8.93 -0.30
C LEU A 170 -16.79 -8.79 -0.43
N ALA A 171 -16.06 -9.90 -0.48
CA ALA A 171 -14.61 -9.91 -0.67
C ALA A 171 -14.23 -9.26 -2.01
N TRP A 172 -14.93 -9.63 -3.08
CA TRP A 172 -14.75 -9.04 -4.41
C TRP A 172 -15.00 -7.53 -4.38
N ALA A 173 -16.08 -7.11 -3.73
CA ALA A 173 -16.46 -5.70 -3.70
C ALA A 173 -15.48 -4.86 -2.88
N TRP A 174 -14.97 -5.41 -1.77
CA TRP A 174 -13.88 -4.79 -1.02
C TRP A 174 -12.66 -4.63 -1.92
N ALA A 175 -12.18 -5.71 -2.54
CA ALA A 175 -10.98 -5.65 -3.39
C ALA A 175 -11.13 -4.68 -4.57
N ALA A 176 -12.31 -4.64 -5.19
CA ALA A 176 -12.63 -3.67 -6.24
C ALA A 176 -12.57 -2.23 -5.73
N ALA A 177 -13.08 -1.96 -4.53
CA ALA A 177 -13.05 -0.64 -3.92
C ALA A 177 -11.63 -0.24 -3.47
N SER A 178 -10.90 -1.11 -2.77
CA SER A 178 -9.58 -0.79 -2.21
C SER A 178 -8.53 -0.56 -3.29
N SER A 179 -8.59 -1.32 -4.39
CA SER A 179 -7.61 -1.24 -5.49
C SER A 179 -7.81 -0.06 -6.43
N ARG A 180 -8.96 0.64 -6.37
CA ARG A 180 -9.37 1.63 -7.39
C ARG A 180 -9.85 2.96 -6.83
N ALA A 181 -10.04 3.07 -5.52
CA ALA A 181 -10.57 4.28 -4.93
C ALA A 181 -9.56 5.43 -4.88
N PHE A 182 -10.05 6.63 -5.14
CA PHE A 182 -9.33 7.88 -5.04
C PHE A 182 -9.84 8.71 -3.86
N ARG A 183 -8.96 9.54 -3.32
CA ARG A 183 -9.34 10.59 -2.36
C ARG A 183 -9.06 11.94 -3.00
N ALA A 184 -10.11 12.75 -3.15
CA ALA A 184 -9.98 14.09 -3.73
C ALA A 184 -8.99 14.97 -2.94
N GLN A 185 -9.02 14.84 -1.61
CA GLN A 185 -8.11 15.52 -0.67
C GLN A 185 -7.88 14.62 0.56
N ARG A 186 -6.85 14.94 1.37
CA ARG A 186 -6.63 14.26 2.65
C ARG A 186 -7.87 14.42 3.55
N GLY A 187 -8.40 13.31 4.06
CA GLY A 187 -9.60 13.28 4.89
C GLY A 187 -10.93 13.17 4.11
N ALA A 188 -10.92 13.37 2.78
CA ALA A 188 -12.10 13.15 1.97
C ALA A 188 -12.48 11.66 1.91
N ALA A 189 -13.77 11.37 1.78
CA ALA A 189 -14.28 10.03 1.58
C ALA A 189 -13.71 9.43 0.27
N PRO A 190 -13.32 8.15 0.27
CA PRO A 190 -12.85 7.49 -0.94
C PRO A 190 -14.00 7.32 -1.95
N VAL A 191 -13.69 7.51 -3.23
CA VAL A 191 -14.62 7.38 -4.35
C VAL A 191 -13.98 6.58 -5.48
N LEU A 192 -14.79 5.80 -6.20
CA LEU A 192 -14.41 5.17 -7.45
C LEU A 192 -14.60 6.17 -8.59
N LEU A 193 -13.61 6.21 -9.49
CA LEU A 193 -13.57 7.14 -10.62
C LEU A 193 -13.59 6.33 -11.92
N PRO A 194 -14.77 5.91 -12.41
CA PRO A 194 -14.90 5.14 -13.64
C PRO A 194 -14.05 5.69 -14.79
N LEU A 195 -13.41 4.79 -15.53
CA LEU A 195 -12.44 5.06 -16.61
C LEU A 195 -11.10 5.63 -16.11
N ILE A 196 -11.08 6.57 -15.16
CA ILE A 196 -9.84 7.14 -14.59
C ILE A 196 -9.08 6.06 -13.79
N ASP A 197 -9.79 5.24 -13.03
CA ASP A 197 -9.21 4.18 -12.19
C ASP A 197 -8.61 2.98 -12.96
N LEU A 198 -8.68 3.00 -14.30
CA LEU A 198 -7.97 2.05 -15.16
C LEU A 198 -6.51 2.44 -15.38
N ALA A 199 -6.09 3.66 -15.02
CA ALA A 199 -4.69 4.06 -15.16
C ALA A 199 -3.80 3.32 -14.14
N ASN A 200 -2.79 2.60 -14.64
CA ASN A 200 -1.89 1.79 -13.81
C ASN A 200 -0.90 2.64 -13.02
N HIS A 201 -0.33 2.04 -11.98
CA HIS A 201 0.67 2.66 -11.12
C HIS A 201 2.07 2.72 -11.76
N THR A 202 2.78 3.83 -11.55
CA THR A 202 4.25 3.90 -11.66
C THR A 202 4.82 4.94 -10.67
N PHE A 203 5.98 4.63 -10.10
CA PHE A 203 6.83 5.64 -9.44
C PHE A 203 7.70 6.40 -10.44
N ASP A 204 8.02 5.76 -11.57
CA ASP A 204 8.96 6.26 -12.56
C ASP A 204 8.24 7.07 -13.64
N GLY A 205 8.15 8.38 -13.41
CA GLY A 205 7.66 9.34 -14.41
C GLY A 205 6.21 9.11 -14.84
N PRO A 206 5.23 9.24 -13.91
CA PRO A 206 3.81 9.09 -14.24
C PRO A 206 3.43 10.02 -15.39
N THR A 207 2.67 9.49 -16.33
CA THR A 207 2.34 10.19 -17.57
C THR A 207 1.14 11.12 -17.42
N ALA A 208 0.32 10.87 -16.40
CA ALA A 208 -0.87 11.64 -16.08
C ALA A 208 -0.95 11.95 -14.58
N LYS A 209 -1.86 12.87 -14.26
CA LYS A 209 -2.24 13.25 -12.90
C LYS A 209 -3.76 13.38 -12.81
N VAL A 210 -4.29 13.19 -11.61
CA VAL A 210 -5.70 13.41 -11.31
C VAL A 210 -5.86 14.78 -10.66
N GLU A 211 -6.76 15.60 -11.19
CA GLU A 211 -7.05 16.94 -10.69
C GLU A 211 -8.54 17.05 -10.38
N GLY A 212 -8.87 17.51 -9.17
CA GLY A 212 -10.25 17.77 -8.76
C GLY A 212 -10.65 19.23 -9.00
N SER A 213 -11.91 19.44 -9.35
CA SER A 213 -12.56 20.76 -9.45
C SER A 213 -13.89 20.74 -8.70
N ALA A 214 -14.62 21.87 -8.69
CA ALA A 214 -15.90 21.97 -7.99
C ALA A 214 -16.99 21.03 -8.53
N ASP A 215 -16.91 20.63 -9.80
CA ASP A 215 -17.97 19.87 -10.48
C ASP A 215 -17.49 18.59 -11.21
N ALA A 216 -16.17 18.37 -11.31
CA ALA A 216 -15.61 17.19 -11.95
C ALA A 216 -14.22 16.81 -11.42
N THR A 217 -13.83 15.55 -11.66
CA THR A 217 -12.46 15.06 -11.52
C THR A 217 -11.90 14.78 -12.91
N CYS A 218 -10.69 15.27 -13.19
CA CYS A 218 -10.04 15.19 -14.49
C CYS A 218 -8.79 14.32 -14.43
N LEU A 219 -8.60 13.46 -15.44
CA LEU A 219 -7.32 12.84 -15.75
C LEU A 219 -6.60 13.70 -16.79
N VAL A 220 -5.43 14.23 -16.43
CA VAL A 220 -4.71 15.22 -17.22
C VAL A 220 -3.33 14.70 -17.58
N ALA A 221 -2.92 14.84 -18.85
CA ALA A 221 -1.57 14.50 -19.28
C ALA A 221 -0.55 15.38 -18.54
N ALA A 222 0.35 14.75 -17.76
CA ALA A 222 1.36 15.45 -16.96
C ALA A 222 2.55 15.90 -17.80
N ARG A 223 2.76 15.26 -18.96
CA ARG A 223 3.82 15.55 -19.92
C ARG A 223 3.38 15.20 -21.35
N GLN A 224 4.26 15.43 -22.32
CA GLN A 224 4.05 15.01 -23.70
C GLN A 224 4.00 13.48 -23.75
N LEU A 225 2.96 12.95 -24.41
CA LEU A 225 2.78 11.52 -24.67
C LEU A 225 2.95 11.24 -26.16
N ARG A 226 3.52 10.08 -26.48
CA ARG A 226 3.65 9.54 -27.85
C ARG A 226 2.52 8.58 -28.13
N ALA A 227 2.20 8.39 -29.41
CA ALA A 227 1.27 7.34 -29.84
C ALA A 227 1.73 5.96 -29.31
N GLY A 228 0.79 5.18 -28.77
CA GLY A 228 1.03 3.87 -28.16
C GLY A 228 1.48 3.89 -26.68
N GLU A 229 1.77 5.07 -26.14
CA GLU A 229 2.23 5.21 -24.76
C GLU A 229 1.11 4.92 -23.75
N GLU A 230 1.47 4.31 -22.62
CA GLU A 230 0.56 4.05 -21.51
C GLU A 230 0.24 5.33 -20.75
N VAL A 231 -1.01 5.45 -20.31
CA VAL A 231 -1.45 6.48 -19.37
C VAL A 231 -1.42 5.89 -17.96
N SER A 232 -0.40 6.26 -17.19
CA SER A 232 -0.12 5.83 -15.83
C SER A 232 -0.21 6.98 -14.82
N LEU A 233 -0.44 6.62 -13.56
CA LEU A 233 -0.53 7.49 -12.40
C LEU A 233 0.51 7.08 -11.34
N ASN A 234 0.83 8.00 -10.43
CA ASN A 234 1.46 7.65 -9.17
C ASN A 234 0.36 7.59 -8.10
N TYR A 235 0.19 6.44 -7.45
CA TYR A 235 -0.86 6.21 -6.45
C TYR A 235 -0.53 6.82 -5.08
N GLY A 236 0.64 7.45 -4.96
CA GLY A 236 1.18 8.00 -3.73
C GLY A 236 2.34 7.16 -3.19
N PRO A 237 2.94 7.60 -2.08
CA PRO A 237 4.12 6.96 -1.48
C PRO A 237 3.74 5.69 -0.71
N LEU A 238 3.15 4.71 -1.40
CA LEU A 238 2.65 3.46 -0.83
C LEU A 238 3.78 2.42 -0.70
N SER A 239 3.85 1.77 0.46
CA SER A 239 4.76 0.65 0.70
C SER A 239 4.32 -0.59 -0.07
N ASN A 240 5.17 -1.63 -0.15
CA ASN A 240 4.69 -2.90 -0.70
C ASN A 240 3.68 -3.59 0.23
N ASP A 241 3.61 -3.26 1.53
CA ASP A 241 2.50 -3.72 2.38
C ASP A 241 1.17 -3.18 1.89
N ASP A 242 1.10 -1.87 1.60
CA ASP A 242 -0.11 -1.21 1.13
C ASP A 242 -0.51 -1.70 -0.28
N LEU A 243 0.45 -1.70 -1.22
CA LEU A 243 0.22 -2.13 -2.60
C LEU A 243 -0.20 -3.60 -2.66
N PHE A 244 0.46 -4.47 -1.89
CA PHE A 244 0.11 -5.88 -1.86
C PHE A 244 -1.27 -6.10 -1.25
N LEU A 245 -1.55 -5.50 -0.10
CA LEU A 245 -2.78 -5.76 0.65
C LEU A 245 -4.04 -5.22 -0.04
N ASP A 246 -3.96 -4.04 -0.67
CA ASP A 246 -5.12 -3.35 -1.24
C ASP A 246 -5.21 -3.43 -2.77
N TYR A 247 -4.09 -3.55 -3.47
CA TYR A 247 -4.02 -3.54 -4.94
C TYR A 247 -3.59 -4.88 -5.54
N GLY A 248 -2.98 -5.76 -4.75
CA GLY A 248 -2.61 -7.11 -5.16
C GLY A 248 -1.38 -7.19 -6.06
N PHE A 249 -0.44 -6.26 -5.93
CA PHE A 249 0.84 -6.32 -6.64
C PHE A 249 1.99 -5.80 -5.78
N ILE A 250 3.23 -6.08 -6.22
CA ILE A 250 4.47 -5.69 -5.54
C ILE A 250 5.33 -4.96 -6.55
N VAL A 251 5.93 -3.84 -6.14
CA VAL A 251 6.88 -3.09 -6.96
C VAL A 251 8.30 -3.46 -6.52
N PRO A 252 9.09 -4.17 -7.37
CA PRO A 252 10.48 -4.44 -7.08
C PRO A 252 11.26 -3.15 -6.85
N GLY A 253 12.05 -3.08 -5.78
CA GLY A 253 12.85 -1.90 -5.49
C GLY A 253 12.03 -0.66 -5.11
N ASN A 254 10.77 -0.83 -4.68
CA ASN A 254 9.90 0.27 -4.27
C ASN A 254 10.61 1.21 -3.26
N PRO A 255 10.76 2.52 -3.59
CA PRO A 255 11.48 3.47 -2.74
C PRO A 255 10.72 3.86 -1.46
N HIS A 256 9.43 3.55 -1.39
CA HIS A 256 8.55 3.79 -0.26
C HIS A 256 8.35 2.56 0.61
N ASP A 257 8.97 1.43 0.24
CA ASP A 257 8.85 0.19 1.00
C ASP A 257 9.71 0.18 2.26
N ASP A 258 9.21 -0.52 3.27
CA ASP A 258 9.80 -0.61 4.59
C ASP A 258 9.58 -1.98 5.23
N VAL A 259 10.27 -2.21 6.34
CA VAL A 259 10.12 -3.38 7.20
C VAL A 259 9.79 -2.85 8.59
N GLN A 260 8.55 -3.09 9.01
CA GLN A 260 8.10 -2.80 10.37
C GLN A 260 8.83 -3.70 11.37
N LEU A 261 9.38 -3.04 12.38
CA LEU A 261 10.02 -3.59 13.56
C LEU A 261 9.31 -3.08 14.81
N GLN A 262 9.52 -3.78 15.90
CA GLN A 262 9.08 -3.36 17.22
C GLN A 262 10.26 -2.75 17.98
N PHE A 263 10.09 -1.53 18.48
CA PHE A 263 11.05 -0.94 19.40
C PHE A 263 10.82 -1.57 20.78
N ASP A 264 11.68 -2.51 21.13
CA ASP A 264 11.65 -3.25 22.38
C ASP A 264 13.08 -3.36 22.94
N LEU A 265 13.26 -3.05 24.23
CA LEU A 265 14.59 -3.00 24.83
C LEU A 265 15.24 -4.39 24.92
N SER A 266 14.46 -5.46 25.08
CA SER A 266 15.00 -6.82 25.11
C SER A 266 15.50 -7.26 23.72
N LEU A 267 14.76 -6.89 22.67
CA LEU A 267 15.18 -7.10 21.28
C LEU A 267 16.42 -6.26 20.94
N ILE A 268 16.48 -5.01 21.41
CA ILE A 268 17.64 -4.13 21.24
C ILE A 268 18.86 -4.75 21.93
N GLU A 269 18.72 -5.28 23.15
CA GLU A 269 19.81 -5.97 23.84
C GLU A 269 20.28 -7.23 23.10
N ALA A 270 19.34 -8.04 22.59
CA ALA A 270 19.68 -9.20 21.77
C ALA A 270 20.46 -8.78 20.50
N ALA A 271 20.03 -7.69 19.84
CA ALA A 271 20.71 -7.14 18.68
C ALA A 271 22.11 -6.63 19.01
N ARG A 272 22.29 -5.99 20.17
CA ARG A 272 23.60 -5.53 20.67
C ARG A 272 24.53 -6.70 20.96
N ALA A 273 24.05 -7.74 21.62
CA ALA A 273 24.82 -8.94 21.92
C ALA A 273 25.28 -9.64 20.63
N LEU A 274 24.39 -9.77 19.63
CA LEU A 274 24.68 -10.39 18.34
C LEU A 274 25.85 -9.71 17.61
N VAL A 275 26.00 -8.40 17.76
CA VAL A 275 27.05 -7.60 17.12
C VAL A 275 28.22 -7.26 18.05
N GLY A 276 28.32 -7.97 19.19
CA GLY A 276 29.44 -7.89 20.12
C GLY A 276 29.53 -6.59 20.94
N LEU A 277 28.40 -5.90 21.15
CA LEU A 277 28.34 -4.76 22.06
C LEU A 277 28.08 -5.23 23.50
N ALA A 278 28.64 -4.49 24.46
CA ALA A 278 28.38 -4.73 25.88
C ALA A 278 26.89 -4.52 26.22
N ALA A 279 26.40 -5.26 27.21
CA ALA A 279 25.06 -5.11 27.77
C ALA A 279 24.85 -3.67 28.27
N LEU A 280 23.60 -3.20 28.26
CA LEU A 280 23.24 -1.91 28.83
C LEU A 280 23.27 -1.99 30.36
N GLU A 281 24.00 -1.07 30.98
CA GLU A 281 24.00 -0.88 32.44
C GLU A 281 22.78 -0.03 32.86
N GLY A 282 21.60 -0.38 32.34
CA GLY A 282 20.38 0.43 32.43
C GLY A 282 20.38 1.65 31.51
N LEU A 283 19.27 2.40 31.54
CA LEU A 283 19.10 3.62 30.75
C LEU A 283 19.32 4.85 31.64
N ALA A 284 20.22 5.75 31.21
CA ALA A 284 20.39 7.04 31.85
C ALA A 284 19.06 7.85 31.82
N PRO A 285 18.81 8.75 32.80
CA PRO A 285 17.57 9.53 32.85
C PRO A 285 17.29 10.32 31.55
N ALA A 286 18.31 10.90 30.93
CA ALA A 286 18.18 11.62 29.66
C ALA A 286 17.77 10.69 28.50
N ALA A 287 18.32 9.47 28.44
CA ALA A 287 17.94 8.48 27.44
C ALA A 287 16.48 8.03 27.62
N ARG A 288 16.07 7.76 28.86
CA ARG A 288 14.67 7.41 29.17
C ARG A 288 13.71 8.53 28.80
N ALA A 289 14.02 9.77 29.16
CA ALA A 289 13.20 10.93 28.80
C ALA A 289 13.10 11.11 27.27
N ALA A 290 14.21 10.90 26.54
CA ALA A 290 14.18 10.93 25.07
C ALA A 290 13.28 9.83 24.49
N LEU A 291 13.37 8.60 25.00
CA LEU A 291 12.51 7.49 24.55
C LEU A 291 11.04 7.74 24.87
N GLU A 292 10.71 8.29 26.05
CA GLU A 292 9.34 8.69 26.42
C GLU A 292 8.81 9.77 25.46
N ALA A 293 9.60 10.80 25.19
CA ALA A 293 9.21 11.88 24.29
C ALA A 293 9.08 11.42 22.82
N LEU A 294 9.77 10.34 22.43
CA LEU A 294 9.63 9.67 21.13
C LEU A 294 8.45 8.68 21.09
N GLY A 295 7.77 8.43 22.22
CA GLY A 295 6.74 7.39 22.33
C GLY A 295 7.30 5.97 22.19
N LEU A 296 8.58 5.77 22.50
CA LEU A 296 9.28 4.49 22.45
C LEU A 296 9.44 3.83 23.83
N ALA A 297 9.15 4.55 24.91
CA ALA A 297 9.06 4.00 26.26
C ALA A 297 7.61 3.62 26.57
N GLY A 298 7.18 2.46 26.07
CA GLY A 298 5.87 1.87 26.38
C GLY A 298 5.88 1.09 27.70
N ALA A 299 4.69 0.82 28.26
CA ALA A 299 4.57 -0.13 29.36
C ALA A 299 5.14 -1.51 28.93
N PRO A 300 5.67 -2.33 29.87
CA PRO A 300 6.17 -3.66 29.55
C PRO A 300 5.13 -4.45 28.73
N GLY A 301 5.50 -4.88 27.52
CA GLY A 301 4.63 -5.61 26.59
C GLY A 301 3.95 -4.76 25.50
N LEU A 302 4.05 -3.42 25.53
CA LEU A 302 3.61 -2.52 24.46
C LEU A 302 4.84 -2.02 23.69
N SER A 303 5.15 -2.67 22.58
CA SER A 303 6.23 -2.22 21.68
C SER A 303 5.75 -1.18 20.67
N ALA A 304 6.62 -0.22 20.37
CA ALA A 304 6.31 0.87 19.44
C ALA A 304 6.79 0.53 18.02
N ALA A 305 5.88 0.56 17.04
CA ALA A 305 6.18 0.21 15.65
C ALA A 305 7.10 1.22 14.98
N VAL A 306 8.30 0.80 14.59
CA VAL A 306 9.36 1.55 13.92
C VAL A 306 9.77 0.82 12.64
N ALA A 307 10.56 1.42 11.75
CA ALA A 307 10.82 0.80 10.45
C ALA A 307 12.26 0.94 9.94
N VAL A 308 12.74 -0.13 9.30
CA VAL A 308 13.87 -0.11 8.36
C VAL A 308 13.32 0.16 6.97
N ARG A 309 13.97 1.00 6.17
CA ARG A 309 13.47 1.43 4.86
C ARG A 309 14.59 1.53 3.85
N ARG A 310 14.23 1.54 2.56
CA ARG A 310 15.22 1.88 1.52
C ARG A 310 15.61 3.36 1.62
N ALA A 311 16.90 3.63 1.44
CA ALA A 311 17.37 4.97 1.18
C ALA A 311 16.80 5.47 -0.16
N ARG A 312 16.36 6.74 -0.21
CA ARG A 312 15.85 7.37 -1.44
C ARG A 312 16.18 8.85 -1.48
N ALA A 313 16.01 9.48 -2.64
CA ALA A 313 16.18 10.92 -2.77
C ALA A 313 15.33 11.69 -1.74
N GLY A 314 15.97 12.60 -1.00
CA GLY A 314 15.33 13.40 0.06
C GLY A 314 15.09 12.69 1.39
N VAL A 315 15.40 11.39 1.51
CA VAL A 315 15.29 10.63 2.75
C VAL A 315 16.59 9.88 3.01
N GLN A 316 17.33 10.36 4.00
CA GLN A 316 18.64 9.84 4.33
C GLN A 316 18.56 8.69 5.34
N GLY A 317 19.44 7.71 5.17
CA GLY A 317 19.60 6.57 6.08
C GLY A 317 18.66 5.38 5.81
N PRO A 318 18.99 4.21 6.39
CA PRO A 318 18.26 2.95 6.20
C PRO A 318 17.09 2.75 7.17
N CYS A 319 16.72 3.72 7.99
CA CYS A 319 15.63 3.61 8.95
C CYS A 319 14.85 4.90 9.08
N ASP A 320 13.66 4.85 9.69
CA ASP A 320 12.95 6.05 10.08
C ASP A 320 13.72 6.84 11.17
N ALA A 321 13.47 8.15 11.23
CA ALA A 321 14.17 9.04 12.16
C ALA A 321 13.89 8.69 13.64
N ARG A 322 12.74 8.08 13.94
CA ARG A 322 12.33 7.72 15.30
C ARG A 322 13.14 6.52 15.79
N LEU A 323 13.35 5.52 14.94
CA LEU A 323 14.23 4.39 15.20
C LEU A 323 15.66 4.86 15.44
N LEU A 324 16.21 5.68 14.54
CA LEU A 324 17.58 6.21 14.70
C LEU A 324 17.73 6.98 16.02
N ALA A 325 16.77 7.86 16.32
CA ALA A 325 16.78 8.64 17.55
C ALA A 325 16.75 7.74 18.80
N GLY A 326 15.91 6.69 18.79
CA GLY A 326 15.84 5.74 19.89
C GLY A 326 17.15 4.95 20.08
N LEU A 327 17.75 4.47 18.98
CA LEU A 327 19.02 3.74 19.05
C LEU A 327 20.20 4.61 19.50
N ARG A 328 20.20 5.89 19.09
CA ARG A 328 21.15 6.89 19.58
C ARG A 328 20.94 7.20 21.05
N ALA A 329 19.70 7.39 21.50
CA ALA A 329 19.38 7.59 22.93
C ALA A 329 19.90 6.43 23.79
N VAL A 330 19.73 5.19 23.33
CA VAL A 330 20.23 3.99 24.04
C VAL A 330 21.77 3.88 24.03
N SER A 331 22.42 4.43 23.00
CA SER A 331 23.87 4.27 22.79
C SER A 331 24.73 5.43 23.30
N ALA A 332 24.11 6.61 23.50
CA ALA A 332 24.77 7.86 23.84
C ALA A 332 25.27 7.90 25.29
N GLN A 333 26.31 8.68 25.52
CA GLN A 333 26.66 9.15 26.87
C GLN A 333 25.66 10.24 27.30
N PRO A 334 25.37 10.40 28.60
CA PRO A 334 24.41 11.40 29.08
C PRO A 334 24.66 12.82 28.57
N ALA A 335 25.93 13.26 28.56
CA ALA A 335 26.33 14.59 28.10
C ALA A 335 26.08 14.82 26.60
N GLU A 336 26.03 13.76 25.78
CA GLU A 336 25.74 13.90 24.34
C GLU A 336 24.26 14.20 24.08
N LEU A 337 23.37 13.90 25.02
CA LEU A 337 21.93 14.14 24.88
C LEU A 337 21.52 15.53 25.39
N GLU A 338 22.41 16.22 26.13
CA GLU A 338 22.12 17.55 26.67
C GLU A 338 21.94 18.59 25.55
N GLY A 339 20.80 19.28 25.56
CA GLY A 339 20.48 20.32 24.58
C GLY A 339 20.15 19.83 23.17
N LEU A 340 20.20 18.51 22.90
CA LEU A 340 19.79 17.97 21.61
C LEU A 340 18.27 17.90 21.48
N THR A 341 17.79 18.32 20.32
CA THR A 341 16.38 18.11 19.96
C THR A 341 16.16 16.69 19.45
N LEU A 342 14.96 16.14 19.63
CA LEU A 342 14.59 14.83 19.07
C LEU A 342 14.78 14.77 17.54
N ARG A 343 14.57 15.89 16.85
CA ARG A 343 14.82 16.01 15.41
C ARG A 343 16.29 15.83 15.06
N ALA A 344 17.19 16.46 15.81
CA ALA A 344 18.62 16.29 15.63
C ALA A 344 19.05 14.85 15.93
N LEU A 345 18.48 14.25 16.98
CA LEU A 345 18.76 12.86 17.34
C LEU A 345 18.34 11.86 16.25
N GLY A 346 17.29 12.17 15.48
CA GLY A 346 16.84 11.35 14.35
C GLY A 346 17.45 11.73 12.99
N ASP A 347 18.36 12.68 12.93
CA ASP A 347 18.96 13.14 11.67
C ASP A 347 20.18 12.30 11.27
N TRP A 348 20.05 11.57 10.16
CA TRP A 348 21.13 10.73 9.62
C TRP A 348 22.40 11.52 9.25
N ALA A 349 22.24 12.77 8.81
CA ALA A 349 23.38 13.63 8.42
C ALA A 349 24.20 14.10 9.61
N SER A 350 23.59 14.17 10.80
CA SER A 350 24.16 14.76 12.01
C SER A 350 24.46 13.65 13.03
N PRO A 351 25.62 12.99 12.96
CA PRO A 351 25.99 11.93 13.89
C PRO A 351 26.25 12.48 15.30
N LEU A 352 26.14 11.61 16.30
CA LEU A 352 26.69 11.88 17.64
C LEU A 352 28.23 11.73 17.63
N SER A 353 28.86 11.45 18.77
CA SER A 353 30.26 11.04 18.76
C SER A 353 30.48 9.77 17.93
N LEU A 354 31.68 9.60 17.39
CA LEU A 354 32.07 8.41 16.62
C LEU A 354 31.77 7.10 17.36
N VAL A 355 31.94 7.09 18.68
CA VAL A 355 31.72 5.91 19.53
C VAL A 355 30.22 5.61 19.66
N SER A 356 29.41 6.61 20.01
CA SER A 356 27.97 6.43 20.22
C SER A 356 27.24 6.16 18.91
N GLU A 357 27.67 6.81 17.82
CA GLU A 357 27.13 6.56 16.48
C GLU A 357 27.46 5.14 16.01
N ALA A 358 28.70 4.67 16.19
CA ALA A 358 29.07 3.29 15.84
C ALA A 358 28.26 2.25 16.63
N LYS A 359 27.99 2.50 17.92
CA LYS A 359 27.13 1.64 18.75
C LYS A 359 25.69 1.61 18.24
N ALA A 360 25.11 2.78 17.92
CA ALA A 360 23.75 2.88 17.39
C ALA A 360 23.60 2.16 16.04
N LEU A 361 24.53 2.38 15.12
CA LEU A 361 24.52 1.76 13.78
C LEU A 361 24.78 0.25 13.83
N ARG A 362 25.68 -0.22 14.71
CA ARG A 362 25.86 -1.67 14.94
C ARG A 362 24.61 -2.29 15.54
N THR A 363 23.94 -1.61 16.46
CA THR A 363 22.66 -2.08 17.02
C THR A 363 21.60 -2.21 15.91
N LEU A 364 21.51 -1.24 14.99
CA LEU A 364 20.63 -1.33 13.82
C LEU A 364 20.99 -2.51 12.90
N THR A 365 22.29 -2.77 12.68
CA THR A 365 22.75 -3.97 11.97
C THR A 365 22.28 -5.24 12.66
N GLY A 366 22.38 -5.33 13.99
CA GLY A 366 21.90 -6.47 14.78
C GLY A 366 20.39 -6.67 14.65
N LEU A 367 19.60 -5.59 14.69
CA LEU A 367 18.14 -5.66 14.50
C LEU A 367 17.78 -6.18 13.10
N CYS A 368 18.50 -5.72 12.07
CA CYS A 368 18.30 -6.22 10.70
C CYS A 368 18.67 -7.70 10.59
N ALA A 369 19.78 -8.12 11.20
CA ALA A 369 20.25 -9.51 11.17
C ALA A 369 19.29 -10.46 11.91
N ILE A 370 18.79 -10.07 13.08
CA ILE A 370 17.76 -10.84 13.81
C ILE A 370 16.49 -10.96 12.94
N SER A 371 16.06 -9.85 12.32
CA SER A 371 14.87 -9.86 11.47
C SER A 371 15.04 -10.77 10.25
N LEU A 372 16.23 -10.80 9.63
CA LEU A 372 16.58 -11.72 8.56
C LEU A 372 16.55 -13.18 9.01
N SER A 373 16.99 -13.47 10.25
CA SER A 373 17.03 -14.84 10.79
C SER A 373 15.65 -15.49 10.96
N HIS A 374 14.58 -14.70 10.97
CA HIS A 374 13.21 -15.22 10.99
C HIS A 374 12.74 -15.74 9.63
N PHE A 375 13.44 -15.43 8.54
CA PHE A 375 13.16 -16.00 7.22
C PHE A 375 13.93 -17.32 7.07
N PRO A 376 13.25 -18.46 6.80
CA PRO A 376 13.91 -19.74 6.53
C PRO A 376 14.75 -19.75 5.25
N THR A 377 14.53 -18.81 4.33
CA THR A 377 15.26 -18.69 3.07
C THR A 377 15.98 -17.35 2.96
N THR A 378 17.08 -17.34 2.24
CA THR A 378 17.85 -16.16 1.85
C THR A 378 17.17 -15.38 0.71
N ALA A 379 17.62 -14.14 0.47
CA ALA A 379 17.15 -13.35 -0.66
C ALA A 379 17.55 -13.98 -2.01
N GLU A 380 18.72 -14.59 -2.08
CA GLU A 380 19.24 -15.28 -3.26
C GLU A 380 18.41 -16.52 -3.60
N GLU A 381 18.06 -17.33 -2.61
CA GLU A 381 17.20 -18.50 -2.80
C GLU A 381 15.81 -18.10 -3.33
N ASP A 382 15.18 -17.08 -2.74
CA ASP A 382 13.88 -16.62 -3.19
C ASP A 382 13.93 -16.03 -4.61
N ALA A 383 14.98 -15.26 -4.93
CA ALA A 383 15.18 -14.74 -6.28
C ALA A 383 15.35 -15.88 -7.30
N GLU A 384 16.08 -16.93 -6.94
CA GLU A 384 16.28 -18.09 -7.80
C GLU A 384 14.99 -18.90 -8.00
N VAL A 385 14.19 -19.09 -6.95
CA VAL A 385 12.88 -19.76 -7.06
C VAL A 385 11.93 -18.95 -7.95
N LEU A 386 11.88 -17.63 -7.81
CA LEU A 386 11.10 -16.76 -8.70
C LEU A 386 11.57 -16.84 -10.15
N ARG A 387 12.89 -16.88 -10.39
CA ARG A 387 13.47 -17.00 -11.72
C ARG A 387 13.15 -18.34 -12.39
N LYS A 388 13.13 -19.44 -11.63
CA LYS A 388 12.76 -20.78 -12.12
C LYS A 388 11.29 -20.85 -12.54
N GLY A 389 10.41 -20.07 -11.92
CA GLY A 389 8.98 -20.07 -12.19
C GLY A 389 8.29 -21.36 -11.74
N GLY A 390 7.13 -21.66 -12.32
CA GLY A 390 6.34 -22.86 -12.01
C GLY A 390 5.46 -22.76 -10.76
N MET A 391 5.49 -21.64 -10.07
CA MET A 391 4.60 -21.33 -8.94
C MET A 391 3.25 -20.80 -9.41
N SER A 392 2.21 -20.97 -8.59
CA SER A 392 0.95 -20.25 -8.77
C SER A 392 1.16 -18.74 -8.57
N GLY A 393 0.28 -17.91 -9.14
CA GLY A 393 0.34 -16.45 -8.99
C GLY A 393 0.42 -15.98 -7.53
N PRO A 394 -0.47 -16.47 -6.62
CA PRO A 394 -0.40 -16.15 -5.20
C PRO A 394 0.93 -16.53 -4.54
N MET A 395 1.46 -17.71 -4.86
CA MET A 395 2.73 -18.16 -4.30
C MET A 395 3.91 -17.31 -4.80
N ALA A 396 3.94 -16.99 -6.10
CA ALA A 396 4.96 -16.12 -6.68
C ALA A 396 4.94 -14.72 -6.03
N LEU A 397 3.76 -14.14 -5.82
CA LEU A 397 3.62 -12.86 -5.12
C LEU A 397 4.08 -12.95 -3.65
N ALA A 398 3.73 -14.02 -2.95
CA ALA A 398 4.17 -14.21 -1.56
C ALA A 398 5.70 -14.29 -1.44
N VAL A 399 6.35 -15.05 -2.32
CA VAL A 399 7.82 -15.15 -2.39
C VAL A 399 8.44 -13.81 -2.78
N GLN A 400 7.87 -13.11 -3.76
CA GLN A 400 8.32 -11.76 -4.15
C GLN A 400 8.20 -10.77 -3.00
N PHE A 401 7.14 -10.84 -2.20
CA PHE A 401 6.91 -9.95 -1.07
C PHE A 401 8.03 -10.10 -0.04
N ARG A 402 8.27 -11.34 0.45
CA ARG A 402 9.32 -11.60 1.44
C ARG A 402 10.73 -11.33 0.90
N LEU A 403 10.97 -11.54 -0.39
CA LEU A 403 12.22 -11.19 -1.04
C LEU A 403 12.49 -9.68 -0.93
N GLU A 404 11.49 -8.85 -1.23
CA GLU A 404 11.64 -7.40 -1.13
C GLU A 404 11.92 -6.96 0.31
N LYS A 405 11.27 -7.58 1.31
CA LYS A 405 11.54 -7.33 2.73
C LYS A 405 12.99 -7.68 3.12
N LYS A 406 13.49 -8.86 2.72
CA LYS A 406 14.88 -9.25 2.96
C LYS A 406 15.87 -8.25 2.33
N ARG A 407 15.62 -7.84 1.08
CA ARG A 407 16.45 -6.84 0.38
C ARG A 407 16.52 -5.49 1.10
N ILE A 408 15.47 -5.09 1.82
CA ILE A 408 15.50 -3.86 2.64
C ILE A 408 16.44 -4.03 3.83
N LEU A 409 16.33 -5.15 4.54
CA LEU A 409 17.17 -5.46 5.69
C LEU A 409 18.66 -5.57 5.30
N ASP A 410 18.98 -6.28 4.21
CA ASP A 410 20.34 -6.39 3.69
C ASP A 410 20.91 -5.02 3.27
N ALA A 411 20.10 -4.19 2.61
CA ALA A 411 20.49 -2.84 2.25
C ALA A 411 20.75 -1.99 3.51
N GLY A 412 19.96 -2.17 4.57
CA GLY A 412 20.17 -1.51 5.86
C GLY A 412 21.49 -1.87 6.51
N ILE A 413 21.83 -3.16 6.56
CA ILE A 413 23.13 -3.65 7.07
C ILE A 413 24.28 -3.03 6.28
N LYS A 414 24.20 -3.04 4.94
CA LYS A 414 25.22 -2.47 4.05
C LYS A 414 25.38 -0.95 4.27
N ALA A 415 24.28 -0.23 4.42
CA ALA A 415 24.28 1.22 4.68
C ALA A 415 24.91 1.56 6.03
N CYS A 416 24.59 0.83 7.10
CA CYS A 416 25.23 0.99 8.41
C CYS A 416 26.73 0.73 8.33
N ALA A 417 27.15 -0.34 7.65
CA ALA A 417 28.57 -0.68 7.51
C ALA A 417 29.34 0.39 6.71
N ALA A 418 28.75 0.92 5.64
CA ALA A 418 29.32 2.03 4.88
C ALA A 418 29.49 3.28 5.75
N ARG A 419 28.44 3.67 6.49
CA ARG A 419 28.46 4.84 7.36
C ARG A 419 29.48 4.73 8.49
N ILE A 420 29.65 3.54 9.09
CA ILE A 420 30.68 3.33 10.12
C ILE A 420 32.08 3.53 9.53
N ARG A 421 32.35 3.03 8.31
CA ARG A 421 33.65 3.25 7.65
C ARG A 421 33.90 4.72 7.34
N GLU A 422 32.88 5.44 6.85
CA GLU A 422 32.96 6.89 6.59
C GLU A 422 33.28 7.70 7.85
N LEU A 423 32.82 7.25 9.02
CA LEU A 423 33.06 7.93 10.29
C LEU A 423 34.44 7.60 10.90
N GLN A 424 35.09 6.54 10.43
CA GLN A 424 36.39 6.06 10.95
C GLN A 424 37.57 6.43 10.06
N GLY A 425 37.33 6.76 8.78
CA GLY A 425 38.29 7.35 7.85
C GLY A 425 38.21 8.86 7.84
#